data_AF-K1SHG8-F1
#
_entry.id   AF-K1SHG8-F1
#
_cell.length_a   1.000
_cell.length_b   1.000
_cell.length_c   1.000
_cell.angle_alpha   90.00
_cell.angle_beta   90.00
_cell.angle_gamma   90.00
#
_symmetry.space_group_name_H-M   'P 1'
#
loop_
_entity.id
_entity.type
_entity.pdbx_description
1 polymer ?
#
loop_
_entity_poly.entity_id
_entity_poly.type
_entity_poly.pdbx_seq_one_letter_code
_entity_poly.pdbx_strand_id
1 'polypeptide(L)'
;MLMAIKAVHKMMYENYKTQYGEYPGAGLPAYITHETGVNTDWQDAIQRNGLAQNYMVSLRGGGDKAQYSVSYNHADEKGIFIGNEHRHDIARMKLHATKGIIDLDANMDFKYTNSRQPQYSLKETYMISSLVPIYNENEKYGFGLTNFDGLPNNRNVVADNYYKNEVDKKYHTSANV
;
A
#
# COMPACT_ATOMS: atom_id res chain seq x y z
N MET A 1 -22.84 -5.99 6.87
CA MET A 1 -22.32 -4.60 6.80
C MET A 1 -23.26 -3.68 6.00
N LEU A 2 -23.73 -4.08 4.81
CA LEU A 2 -24.73 -3.37 3.98
C LEU A 2 -25.99 -2.89 4.74
N MET A 3 -26.62 -3.78 5.52
CA MET A 3 -27.79 -3.46 6.34
C MET A 3 -27.51 -2.37 7.38
N ALA A 4 -26.29 -2.30 7.93
CA ALA A 4 -25.93 -1.32 8.94
C ALA A 4 -25.76 0.08 8.34
N ILE A 5 -25.12 0.19 7.17
CA ILE A 5 -24.93 1.50 6.50
C ILE A 5 -26.29 2.07 6.06
N LYS A 6 -27.13 1.27 5.41
CA LYS A 6 -28.48 1.72 5.00
C LYS A 6 -29.35 2.07 6.22
N ALA A 7 -29.34 1.26 7.27
CA ALA A 7 -30.10 1.51 8.49
C ALA A 7 -29.64 2.77 9.23
N VAL A 8 -28.32 2.98 9.38
CA VAL A 8 -27.78 4.18 10.05
C VAL A 8 -28.11 5.45 9.25
N HIS A 9 -27.94 5.44 7.93
CA HIS A 9 -28.29 6.61 7.10
C HIS A 9 -29.80 6.88 7.11
N LYS A 10 -30.62 5.83 7.08
CA LYS A 10 -32.08 5.94 7.22
C LYS A 10 -32.46 6.53 8.58
N MET A 11 -31.86 6.06 9.68
CA MET A 11 -32.08 6.59 11.02
C MET A 11 -31.62 8.05 11.16
N MET A 12 -30.49 8.45 10.57
CA MET A 12 -30.05 9.85 10.55
C MET A 12 -31.07 10.74 9.82
N TYR A 13 -31.61 10.25 8.69
CA TYR A 13 -32.61 10.96 7.92
C TYR A 13 -33.95 11.06 8.68
N GLU A 14 -34.38 9.98 9.34
CA GLU A 14 -35.58 9.94 10.16
C GLU A 14 -35.45 10.86 11.40
N ASN A 15 -34.31 10.84 12.09
CA ASN A 15 -34.02 11.74 13.21
C ASN A 15 -34.02 13.22 12.76
N TYR A 16 -33.41 13.53 11.62
CA TYR A 16 -33.42 14.87 11.05
C TYR A 16 -34.84 15.34 10.69
N LYS A 17 -35.63 14.50 10.03
CA LYS A 17 -37.06 14.78 9.75
C LYS A 17 -37.84 15.05 11.03
N THR A 18 -37.59 14.28 12.09
CA THR A 18 -38.26 14.43 13.38
C THR A 18 -37.87 15.74 14.08
N GLN A 19 -36.64 16.22 13.88
CA GLN A 19 -36.11 17.40 14.57
C GLN A 19 -36.38 18.73 13.83
N TYR A 20 -36.46 18.73 12.50
CA TYR A 20 -36.57 19.96 11.69
C TYR A 20 -37.79 20.01 10.75
N GLY A 21 -38.63 18.97 10.74
CA GLY A 21 -39.76 18.85 9.80
C GLY A 21 -39.34 18.35 8.41
N GLU A 22 -40.32 18.01 7.58
CA GLU A 22 -40.08 17.50 6.22
C GLU A 22 -39.83 18.65 5.24
N TYR A 23 -38.66 18.68 4.59
CA TYR A 23 -38.40 19.63 3.50
C TYR A 23 -39.25 19.22 2.28
N PRO A 24 -40.09 20.11 1.69
CA PRO A 24 -40.85 19.77 0.51
C PRO A 24 -39.88 19.49 -0.66
N GLY A 25 -39.78 18.22 -1.06
CA GLY A 25 -38.88 17.75 -2.13
C GLY A 25 -37.70 16.86 -1.68
N ALA A 26 -37.49 16.65 -0.37
CA ALA A 26 -36.42 15.81 0.14
C ALA A 26 -36.91 14.36 0.36
N GLY A 27 -37.04 13.61 -0.74
CA GLY A 27 -37.18 12.15 -0.69
C GLY A 27 -35.91 11.50 -0.14
N LEU A 28 -36.05 10.31 0.46
CA LEU A 28 -34.87 9.50 0.83
C LEU A 28 -33.96 9.36 -0.40
N PRO A 29 -32.63 9.55 -0.26
CA PRO A 29 -31.70 9.35 -1.36
C PRO A 29 -31.88 7.97 -2.00
N ALA A 30 -31.76 7.90 -3.32
CA ALA A 30 -32.00 6.68 -4.09
C ALA A 30 -31.13 5.50 -3.63
N TYR A 31 -29.94 5.75 -3.08
CA TYR A 31 -29.06 4.69 -2.55
C TYR A 31 -29.61 3.99 -1.29
N ILE A 32 -30.61 4.58 -0.61
CA ILE A 32 -31.30 3.97 0.54
C ILE A 32 -32.45 3.09 0.08
N THR A 33 -33.11 3.47 -1.02
CA THR A 33 -34.33 2.81 -1.53
C THR A 33 -34.05 1.82 -2.67
N HIS A 34 -32.93 1.97 -3.38
CA HIS A 34 -32.52 1.10 -4.48
C HIS A 34 -31.60 -0.02 -3.99
N GLU A 35 -31.94 -1.25 -4.34
CA GLU A 35 -31.13 -2.44 -4.11
C GLU A 35 -30.25 -2.66 -5.33
N THR A 36 -29.03 -2.13 -5.33
CA THR A 36 -28.08 -2.36 -6.44
C THR A 36 -27.57 -3.80 -6.49
N GLY A 37 -27.81 -4.62 -5.46
CA GLY A 37 -27.25 -5.98 -5.32
C GLY A 37 -25.74 -6.02 -5.08
N VAL A 38 -25.08 -4.86 -5.06
CA VAL A 38 -23.64 -4.71 -4.87
C VAL A 38 -23.34 -4.45 -3.39
N ASN A 39 -22.43 -5.24 -2.84
CA ASN A 39 -21.90 -5.08 -1.48
C ASN A 39 -20.39 -5.24 -1.51
N THR A 40 -19.72 -4.20 -1.98
CA THR A 40 -18.26 -4.15 -2.04
C THR A 40 -17.69 -3.92 -0.65
N ASP A 41 -16.84 -4.85 -0.20
CA ASP A 41 -15.98 -4.61 0.95
C ASP A 41 -14.69 -3.94 0.45
N TRP A 42 -14.66 -2.61 0.55
CA TRP A 42 -13.51 -1.82 0.13
C TRP A 42 -12.28 -2.05 0.99
N GLN A 43 -12.45 -2.48 2.25
CA GLN A 43 -11.34 -2.82 3.13
C GLN A 43 -10.67 -4.12 2.66
N ASP A 44 -11.46 -5.15 2.40
CA ASP A 44 -10.96 -6.42 1.83
C ASP A 44 -10.33 -6.19 0.44
N ALA A 45 -10.92 -5.33 -0.38
CA ALA A 45 -10.42 -5.00 -1.72
C ALA A 45 -9.03 -4.37 -1.75
N ILE A 46 -8.65 -3.60 -0.71
CA ILE A 46 -7.32 -3.00 -0.61
C ILE A 46 -6.35 -3.79 0.25
N GLN A 47 -6.86 -4.75 1.03
CA GLN A 47 -6.06 -5.61 1.89
C GLN A 47 -5.58 -6.84 1.12
N ARG A 48 -4.39 -7.31 1.47
CA ARG A 48 -3.82 -8.55 0.97
C ARG A 48 -3.00 -9.21 2.05
N ASN A 49 -2.73 -10.50 1.88
CA ASN A 49 -1.76 -11.19 2.73
C ASN A 49 -0.36 -10.62 2.48
N GLY A 50 0.24 -10.05 3.52
CA GLY A 50 1.62 -9.60 3.49
C GLY A 50 2.59 -10.78 3.61
N LEU A 51 3.75 -10.66 2.97
CA LEU A 51 4.82 -11.65 3.04
C LEU A 51 6.16 -10.93 3.12
N ALA A 52 6.94 -11.26 4.15
CA ALA A 52 8.29 -10.77 4.33
C ALA A 52 9.27 -11.94 4.21
N GLN A 53 10.25 -11.82 3.33
CA GLN A 53 11.33 -12.79 3.15
C GLN A 53 12.67 -12.08 3.29
N ASN A 54 13.57 -12.69 4.04
CA ASN A 54 14.91 -12.16 4.26
C ASN A 54 15.94 -13.27 4.17
N TYR A 55 16.90 -13.10 3.27
CA TYR A 55 18.00 -14.03 3.03
C TYR A 55 19.31 -13.32 3.28
N MET A 56 20.15 -13.88 4.14
CA MET A 56 21.49 -13.36 4.40
C MET A 56 22.50 -14.47 4.17
N VAL A 57 23.49 -14.20 3.33
CA VAL A 57 24.63 -15.08 3.08
C VAL A 57 25.88 -14.30 3.41
N SER A 58 26.76 -14.89 4.20
CA SER A 58 28.04 -14.27 4.51
C SER A 58 29.16 -15.30 4.47
N LEU A 59 30.27 -14.89 3.88
CA LEU A 59 31.53 -15.62 3.86
C LEU A 59 32.56 -14.77 4.58
N ARG A 60 33.25 -15.38 5.54
CA ARG A 60 34.37 -14.77 6.23
C ARG A 60 35.51 -15.77 6.28
N GLY A 61 36.73 -15.27 6.07
CA GLY A 61 37.93 -16.08 6.14
C GLY A 61 39.15 -15.19 6.35
N GLY A 62 40.27 -15.81 6.66
CA GLY A 62 41.51 -15.09 6.93
C GLY A 62 42.46 -15.88 7.79
N GLY A 63 43.72 -15.45 7.76
CA GLY A 63 44.77 -15.89 8.69
C GLY A 63 45.34 -14.70 9.44
N ASP A 64 46.41 -14.92 10.20
CA ASP A 64 46.98 -13.93 11.13
C ASP A 64 47.37 -12.59 10.48
N LYS A 65 47.61 -12.58 9.16
CA LYS A 65 48.07 -11.40 8.41
C LYS A 65 47.00 -10.75 7.53
N ALA A 66 45.88 -11.42 7.28
CA ALA A 66 44.83 -10.89 6.41
C ALA A 66 43.48 -11.54 6.72
N GLN A 67 42.45 -10.71 6.84
CA GLN A 67 41.07 -11.12 7.08
C GLN A 67 40.16 -10.48 6.04
N TYR A 68 39.20 -11.25 5.55
CA TYR A 68 38.20 -10.78 4.59
C TYR A 68 36.81 -11.24 5.02
N SER A 69 35.82 -10.40 4.74
CA SER A 69 34.42 -10.68 4.97
C SER A 69 33.61 -10.15 3.80
N VAL A 70 32.78 -11.01 3.20
CA VAL A 70 31.82 -10.63 2.18
C VAL A 70 30.44 -11.06 2.67
N SER A 71 29.47 -10.17 2.62
CA SER A 71 28.09 -10.49 2.98
C SER A 71 27.13 -9.93 1.95
N TYR A 72 26.10 -10.69 1.65
CA TYR A 72 24.97 -10.28 0.84
C TYR A 72 23.68 -10.51 1.62
N ASN A 73 22.80 -9.52 1.61
CA ASN A 73 21.51 -9.57 2.24
C ASN A 73 20.44 -9.13 1.24
N HIS A 74 19.42 -9.96 1.06
CA HIS A 74 18.26 -9.71 0.21
C HIS A 74 17.01 -9.77 1.07
N ALA A 75 16.26 -8.68 1.12
CA ALA A 75 14.98 -8.61 1.82
C ALA A 75 13.90 -8.12 0.86
N ASP A 76 12.78 -8.82 0.83
CA ASP A 76 11.59 -8.50 0.06
C ASP A 76 10.35 -8.55 0.97
N GLU A 77 9.70 -7.41 1.13
CA GLU A 77 8.56 -7.20 2.01
C GLU A 77 7.36 -6.71 1.20
N LYS A 78 6.32 -7.52 1.16
CA LYS A 78 5.00 -7.14 0.64
C LYS A 78 4.10 -6.79 1.81
N GLY A 79 3.69 -5.53 1.87
CA GLY A 79 2.77 -5.04 2.90
C GLY A 79 1.36 -5.57 2.73
N ILE A 80 0.55 -5.38 3.78
CA ILE A 80 -0.86 -5.78 3.83
C ILE A 80 -1.78 -4.96 2.93
N PHE A 81 -1.30 -3.82 2.42
CA PHE A 81 -2.06 -2.99 1.50
C PHE A 81 -1.55 -3.20 0.08
N ILE A 82 -2.47 -3.25 -0.89
CA ILE A 82 -2.11 -3.25 -2.30
C ILE A 82 -1.26 -2.01 -2.62
N GLY A 83 -0.22 -2.17 -3.44
CA GLY A 83 0.70 -1.08 -3.77
C GLY A 83 1.75 -0.76 -2.69
N ASN A 84 1.77 -1.46 -1.55
CA ASN A 84 2.84 -1.34 -0.55
C ASN A 84 3.86 -2.49 -0.68
N GLU A 85 5.04 -2.19 -1.23
CA GLU A 85 6.13 -3.15 -1.43
C GLU A 85 7.47 -2.50 -1.12
N HIS A 86 8.35 -3.22 -0.43
CA HIS A 86 9.69 -2.74 -0.10
C HIS A 86 10.71 -3.85 -0.29
N ARG A 87 11.69 -3.62 -1.15
CA ARG A 87 12.79 -4.53 -1.40
C ARG A 87 14.11 -3.83 -1.19
N HIS A 88 15.05 -4.46 -0.48
CA HIS A 88 16.41 -3.96 -0.40
C HIS A 88 17.44 -5.08 -0.53
N ASP A 89 18.54 -4.71 -1.17
CA ASP A 89 19.69 -5.54 -1.41
C ASP A 89 20.90 -4.84 -0.82
N ILE A 90 21.63 -5.52 0.06
CA ILE A 90 22.82 -4.98 0.70
C ILE A 90 23.97 -5.94 0.46
N ALA A 91 25.02 -5.47 -0.21
CA ALA A 91 26.29 -6.16 -0.32
C ALA A 91 27.33 -5.40 0.51
N ARG A 92 28.11 -6.13 1.30
CA ARG A 92 29.20 -5.56 2.10
C ARG A 92 30.47 -6.36 1.92
N MET A 93 31.58 -5.67 1.77
CA MET A 93 32.91 -6.24 1.71
C MET A 93 33.79 -5.54 2.73
N LYS A 94 34.55 -6.31 3.49
CA LYS A 94 35.54 -5.83 4.46
C LYS A 94 36.84 -6.58 4.25
N LEU A 95 37.95 -5.85 4.24
CA LEU A 95 39.29 -6.36 4.04
C LEU A 95 40.21 -5.69 5.06
N HIS A 96 40.83 -6.49 5.92
CA HIS A 96 41.86 -6.06 6.86
C HIS A 96 43.14 -6.81 6.51
N ALA A 97 44.24 -6.10 6.26
CA ALA A 97 45.53 -6.72 5.91
C ALA A 97 46.69 -6.01 6.61
N THR A 98 47.50 -6.80 7.31
CA THR A 98 48.64 -6.30 8.07
C THR A 98 49.91 -7.05 7.63
N LYS A 99 50.88 -6.31 7.10
CA LYS A 99 52.18 -6.85 6.68
C LYS A 99 53.32 -5.93 7.13
N GLY A 100 54.01 -6.32 8.20
CA GLY A 100 55.15 -5.58 8.73
C GLY A 100 54.70 -4.26 9.34
N ILE A 101 55.08 -3.14 8.72
CA ILE A 101 54.68 -1.78 9.14
C ILE A 101 53.41 -1.27 8.44
N ILE A 102 52.86 -2.02 7.48
CA ILE A 102 51.69 -1.63 6.71
C ILE A 102 50.46 -2.29 7.31
N ASP A 103 49.46 -1.47 7.62
CA ASP A 103 48.13 -1.89 8.07
C ASP A 103 47.09 -1.23 7.16
N LEU A 104 46.16 -2.03 6.63
CA LEU A 104 45.19 -1.62 5.63
C LEU A 104 43.81 -2.13 6.01
N ASP A 105 42.85 -1.22 6.14
CA ASP A 105 41.46 -1.50 6.49
C ASP A 105 40.49 -0.92 5.46
N ALA A 106 40.08 -1.72 4.50
CA ALA A 106 39.10 -1.32 3.49
C ALA A 106 37.71 -1.86 3.82
N ASN A 107 36.69 -1.00 3.83
CA ASN A 107 35.28 -1.44 3.82
C ASN A 107 34.54 -0.82 2.64
N MET A 108 33.66 -1.61 2.06
CA MET A 108 32.78 -1.21 0.97
C MET A 108 31.37 -1.71 1.25
N ASP A 109 30.40 -0.82 1.11
CA ASP A 109 28.98 -1.10 1.28
C ASP A 109 28.22 -0.65 0.04
N PHE A 110 27.43 -1.54 -0.52
CA PHE A 110 26.49 -1.26 -1.60
C PHE A 110 25.08 -1.57 -1.11
N LYS A 111 24.16 -0.62 -1.27
CA LYS A 111 22.75 -0.78 -0.95
C LYS A 111 21.90 -0.35 -2.13
N TYR A 112 21.04 -1.25 -2.57
CA TYR A 112 19.95 -0.97 -3.48
C TYR A 112 18.63 -1.07 -2.73
N THR A 113 17.71 -0.16 -3.03
CA THR A 113 16.38 -0.15 -2.42
C THR A 113 15.36 0.17 -3.50
N ASN A 114 14.30 -0.62 -3.54
CA ASN A 114 13.16 -0.45 -4.41
C ASN A 114 11.91 -0.43 -3.53
N SER A 115 11.23 0.71 -3.48
CA SER A 115 10.05 0.90 -2.64
C SER A 115 8.88 1.34 -3.49
N ARG A 116 7.70 0.79 -3.21
CA ARG A 116 6.42 1.19 -3.77
C ARG A 116 5.49 1.53 -2.60
N GLN A 117 4.90 2.71 -2.66
CA GLN A 117 3.93 3.15 -1.66
C GLN A 117 2.52 3.21 -2.26
N PRO A 118 1.48 2.96 -1.46
CA PRO A 118 0.09 3.12 -1.89
C PRO A 118 -0.17 4.52 -2.45
N GLN A 119 -0.74 4.57 -3.65
CA GLN A 119 -1.03 5.82 -4.39
C GLN A 119 -2.47 6.32 -4.21
N TYR A 120 -3.18 5.74 -3.24
CA TYR A 120 -4.57 6.02 -2.91
C TYR A 120 -4.69 6.41 -1.43
N SER A 121 -5.74 7.17 -1.11
CA SER A 121 -5.99 7.61 0.25
C SER A 121 -6.78 6.56 1.03
N LEU A 122 -6.26 6.13 2.19
CA LEU A 122 -7.01 5.25 3.10
C LEU A 122 -8.33 5.89 3.55
N LYS A 123 -8.37 7.22 3.68
CA LYS A 123 -9.60 7.95 3.97
C LYS A 123 -10.65 7.71 2.89
N GLU A 124 -10.26 7.75 1.62
CA GLU A 124 -11.17 7.49 0.49
C GLU A 124 -11.67 6.05 0.51
N THR A 125 -10.83 5.06 0.87
CA THR A 125 -11.27 3.66 1.04
C THR A 125 -12.39 3.50 2.07
N TYR A 126 -12.32 4.21 3.20
CA TYR A 126 -13.34 4.10 4.23
C TYR A 126 -14.59 4.95 3.94
N MET A 127 -14.46 5.96 3.08
CA MET A 127 -15.56 6.86 2.71
C MET A 127 -16.32 6.42 1.47
N ILE A 128 -15.71 5.63 0.59
CA ILE A 128 -16.38 5.12 -0.60
C ILE A 128 -17.52 4.17 -0.20
N SER A 129 -18.68 4.33 -0.84
CA SER A 129 -19.87 3.56 -0.53
C SER A 129 -19.69 2.10 -0.92
N SER A 130 -20.06 1.18 -0.02
CA SER A 130 -20.15 -0.26 -0.31
C SER A 130 -21.12 -0.62 -1.45
N LEU A 131 -22.00 0.30 -1.85
CA LEU A 131 -22.93 0.13 -2.98
C LEU A 131 -22.25 0.32 -4.35
N VAL A 132 -21.01 0.82 -4.36
CA VAL A 132 -20.23 1.05 -5.58
C VAL A 132 -19.44 -0.21 -5.89
N PRO A 133 -19.57 -0.80 -7.09
CA PRO A 133 -18.78 -1.97 -7.46
C PRO A 133 -17.31 -1.58 -7.69
N ILE A 134 -16.38 -2.49 -7.39
CA ILE A 134 -14.96 -2.27 -7.70
C ILE A 134 -14.77 -2.13 -9.21
N TYR A 135 -15.31 -3.08 -9.97
CA TYR A 135 -15.25 -3.13 -11.43
C TYR A 135 -16.64 -2.90 -12.02
N ASN A 136 -16.70 -2.18 -13.14
CA ASN A 136 -17.92 -1.97 -13.90
C ASN A 136 -17.59 -2.00 -15.40
N GLU A 137 -18.01 -3.05 -16.09
CA GLU A 137 -17.73 -3.24 -17.53
C GLU A 137 -18.44 -2.22 -18.42
N ASN A 138 -19.53 -1.62 -17.93
CA ASN A 138 -20.25 -0.57 -18.65
C ASN A 138 -19.53 0.79 -18.58
N GLU A 139 -18.54 0.93 -17.69
CA GLU A 139 -17.74 2.14 -17.56
C GLU A 139 -16.51 2.08 -18.45
N LYS A 140 -16.17 3.21 -19.10
CA LYS A 140 -15.05 3.31 -20.05
C LYS A 140 -13.72 2.80 -19.50
N TYR A 141 -13.49 2.97 -18.20
CA TYR A 141 -12.24 2.59 -17.53
C TYR A 141 -12.34 1.27 -16.76
N GLY A 142 -13.49 0.58 -16.80
CA GLY A 142 -13.70 -0.72 -16.16
C GLY A 142 -13.88 -0.66 -14.64
N PHE A 143 -13.93 0.52 -14.03
CA PHE A 143 -14.05 0.71 -12.59
C PHE A 143 -15.34 1.46 -12.23
N GLY A 144 -15.96 1.08 -11.11
CA GLY A 144 -17.18 1.74 -10.64
C GLY A 144 -16.95 3.20 -10.26
N LEU A 145 -17.90 4.05 -10.63
CA LEU A 145 -17.93 5.48 -10.32
C LEU A 145 -18.95 5.77 -9.21
N THR A 146 -18.83 6.91 -8.52
CA THR A 146 -19.75 7.34 -7.46
C THR A 146 -20.78 8.37 -7.95
N ASN A 147 -20.99 8.48 -9.25
CA ASN A 147 -21.81 9.51 -9.89
C ASN A 147 -23.32 9.16 -9.99
N PHE A 148 -23.77 8.14 -9.25
CA PHE A 148 -25.15 7.67 -9.26
C PHE A 148 -25.79 7.80 -7.87
N ASP A 149 -27.13 7.80 -7.83
CA ASP A 149 -27.97 7.77 -6.63
C ASP A 149 -27.73 8.84 -5.55
N GLY A 150 -26.94 9.87 -5.83
CA GLY A 150 -26.55 10.92 -4.86
C GLY A 150 -25.49 10.47 -3.87
N LEU A 151 -24.66 9.48 -4.23
CA LEU A 151 -23.57 8.99 -3.39
C LEU A 151 -22.50 10.08 -3.13
N PRO A 152 -21.84 10.07 -1.96
CA PRO A 152 -20.69 10.93 -1.71
C PRO A 152 -19.59 10.68 -2.75
N ASN A 153 -19.08 11.77 -3.33
CA ASN A 153 -18.04 11.71 -4.35
C ASN A 153 -16.73 11.20 -3.75
N ASN A 154 -16.35 9.96 -4.08
CA ASN A 154 -15.10 9.33 -3.65
C ASN A 154 -14.45 8.62 -4.83
N ARG A 155 -13.13 8.54 -4.84
CA ARG A 155 -12.39 7.85 -5.90
C ARG A 155 -12.37 6.35 -5.64
N ASN A 156 -12.40 5.59 -6.73
CA ASN A 156 -12.15 4.15 -6.66
C ASN A 156 -10.66 3.92 -6.39
N VAL A 157 -10.34 3.55 -5.15
CA VAL A 157 -8.96 3.36 -4.67
C VAL A 157 -8.23 2.23 -5.39
N VAL A 158 -8.95 1.22 -5.89
CA VAL A 158 -8.38 0.12 -6.68
C VAL A 158 -8.04 0.61 -8.08
N ALA A 159 -8.86 1.48 -8.67
CA ALA A 159 -8.53 2.17 -9.93
C ALA A 159 -7.28 3.03 -9.78
N ASP A 160 -7.18 3.77 -8.68
CA ASP A 160 -6.00 4.59 -8.37
C ASP A 160 -4.74 3.73 -8.23
N ASN A 161 -4.79 2.61 -7.50
CA ASN A 161 -3.67 1.67 -7.42
C ASN A 161 -3.30 1.03 -8.77
N TYR A 162 -4.27 0.83 -9.67
CA TYR A 162 -4.04 0.25 -10.99
C TYR A 162 -3.38 1.26 -11.95
N TYR A 163 -3.87 2.49 -11.99
CA TYR A 163 -3.40 3.51 -12.93
C TYR A 163 -2.22 4.33 -12.41
N LYS A 164 -2.10 4.54 -11.09
CA LYS A 164 -0.99 5.28 -10.48
C LYS A 164 0.06 4.30 -9.99
N ASN A 165 1.24 4.37 -10.57
CA ASN A 165 2.36 3.53 -10.20
C ASN A 165 3.59 4.42 -9.96
N GLU A 166 3.92 4.63 -8.69
CA GLU A 166 5.15 5.31 -8.29
C GLU A 166 6.07 4.30 -7.61
N VAL A 167 7.29 4.22 -8.11
CA VAL A 167 8.31 3.29 -7.64
C VAL A 167 9.59 4.07 -7.39
N ASP A 168 10.00 4.12 -6.12
CA ASP A 168 11.21 4.77 -5.67
C ASP A 168 12.38 3.80 -5.69
N LYS A 169 13.35 4.04 -6.59
CA LYS A 169 14.60 3.28 -6.67
C LYS A 169 15.75 4.13 -6.16
N LYS A 170 16.48 3.62 -5.16
CA LYS A 170 17.64 4.29 -4.56
C LYS A 170 18.86 3.38 -4.60
N TYR A 171 20.00 3.96 -4.92
CA TYR A 171 21.30 3.31 -4.89
C TYR A 171 22.21 4.09 -3.95
N HIS A 172 22.88 3.40 -3.06
CA HIS A 172 23.85 3.96 -2.16
C HIS A 172 25.12 3.12 -2.20
N THR A 173 26.26 3.79 -2.29
CA THR A 173 27.57 3.16 -2.25
C THR A 173 28.45 3.96 -1.31
N SER A 174 29.10 3.27 -0.39
CA SER A 174 30.06 3.84 0.54
C SER A 174 31.34 3.00 0.49
N ALA A 175 32.48 3.66 0.56
CA ALA A 175 33.78 3.00 0.65
C ALA A 175 34.69 3.81 1.57
N ASN A 176 35.41 3.14 2.45
CA ASN A 176 36.48 3.70 3.25
C ASN A 176 37.71 2.78 3.20
N VAL A 177 38.89 3.40 3.37
CA VAL A 177 40.21 2.76 3.39
C VAL A 177 41.04 3.45 4.46
#